data_AF-A0A397ABL7-F1
#
_entry.id   AF-A0A397ABL7-F1
#
_cell.length_a   1.000
_cell.length_b   1.000
_cell.length_c   1.000
_cell.angle_alpha   90.00
_cell.angle_beta   90.00
_cell.angle_gamma   90.00
#
_symmetry.space_group_name_H-M   'P 1'
#
loop_
_entity.id
_entity.type
_entity.pdbx_description
1 polymer ?
#
loop_
_entity_poly.entity_id
_entity_poly.type
_entity_poly.pdbx_seq_one_letter_code
_entity_poly.pdbx_strand_id
1 'polypeptide(L)'
;MTTSLTDTLRSVDYTRSLTCLTLPNRQWNLYEGAEGSLRRENALELVGDWVEHWAQAEATKRGLLIDGATTRLTQLRTFGSYRLGVHSPEADIDTLCLAPRHCSRLGFFTSFPSFLKQQSQVTASVHAIPDAYVPVIKLEVLGVAIDLLFVTLDVASVPEDIDVLDTNTLTDVDEPGVRSLNGCRVAEMILQLVPNIDQFRLTLVAVKHWARVHLMRGIYSNVLGFLGGVNWAILVARVCQLYPHSLAGTLLTKFFRVYHQWIWPNPILLNNVMDDDADQLLGLTVNKYIFPFRFLFEIF
;
A
#
# COMPACT_ATOMS: atom_id res chain seq x y z
N MET A 1 -38.62 -31.54 -14.61
CA MET A 1 -38.67 -31.04 -15.99
C MET A 1 -38.35 -29.55 -15.94
N THR A 2 -37.13 -29.06 -15.66
CA THR A 2 -35.79 -29.37 -16.20
C THR A 2 -35.70 -29.25 -17.72
N THR A 3 -35.50 -28.03 -18.19
CA THR A 3 -34.84 -27.65 -19.46
C THR A 3 -34.25 -26.25 -19.20
N SER A 4 -33.02 -26.16 -18.68
CA SER A 4 -31.80 -25.95 -19.47
C SER A 4 -31.95 -24.74 -20.41
N LEU A 5 -31.62 -23.56 -19.87
CA LEU A 5 -31.11 -22.41 -20.62
C LEU A 5 -29.58 -22.40 -20.49
N THR A 6 -28.97 -23.54 -20.78
CA THR A 6 -27.56 -23.63 -21.15
C THR A 6 -27.50 -23.63 -22.67
N ASP A 7 -26.45 -23.00 -23.21
CA ASP A 7 -26.08 -22.98 -24.62
C ASP A 7 -26.71 -21.88 -25.48
N THR A 8 -26.21 -20.65 -25.34
CA THR A 8 -25.68 -19.84 -26.48
C THR A 8 -25.19 -18.46 -26.04
N LEU A 9 -24.21 -18.41 -25.14
CA LEU A 9 -23.28 -17.27 -25.12
C LEU A 9 -21.88 -17.85 -25.16
N ARG A 10 -21.29 -17.70 -26.36
CA ARG A 10 -19.94 -18.11 -26.73
C ARG A 10 -18.98 -17.94 -25.56
N SER A 11 -18.33 -19.04 -25.20
CA SER A 11 -17.09 -19.05 -24.44
C SER A 11 -16.06 -18.16 -25.15
N VAL A 12 -16.04 -16.88 -24.82
CA VAL A 12 -14.79 -16.14 -24.90
C VAL A 12 -13.90 -16.81 -23.86
N ASP A 13 -12.73 -17.31 -24.26
CA ASP A 13 -11.75 -17.90 -23.35
C ASP A 13 -11.31 -16.84 -22.31
N TYR A 14 -12.09 -16.63 -21.25
CA TYR A 14 -11.80 -15.67 -20.18
C TYR A 14 -10.50 -16.02 -19.46
N THR A 15 -10.14 -17.30 -19.44
CA THR A 15 -8.85 -17.79 -18.94
C THR A 15 -7.68 -17.30 -19.79
N ARG A 16 -7.83 -17.22 -21.13
CA ARG A 16 -6.77 -16.70 -22.02
C ARG A 16 -6.59 -15.18 -21.90
N SER A 17 -7.67 -14.45 -21.64
CA SER A 17 -7.69 -12.97 -21.62
C SER A 17 -6.86 -12.34 -20.51
N LEU A 18 -6.64 -13.02 -19.37
CA LEU A 18 -5.77 -12.50 -18.29
C LEU A 18 -4.43 -13.23 -18.21
N THR A 19 -4.31 -14.42 -18.80
CA THR A 19 -2.98 -15.04 -18.95
C THR A 19 -2.04 -14.15 -19.76
N CYS A 20 -2.54 -13.32 -20.68
CA CYS A 20 -1.69 -12.35 -21.38
C CYS A 20 -1.13 -11.24 -20.46
N LEU A 21 -1.81 -10.93 -19.34
CA LEU A 21 -1.27 -10.02 -18.33
C LEU A 21 -0.17 -10.72 -17.52
N THR A 22 -0.32 -12.01 -17.21
CA THR A 22 0.63 -12.75 -16.37
C THR A 22 1.88 -13.24 -17.09
N LEU A 23 1.98 -13.07 -18.42
CA LEU A 23 3.14 -13.51 -19.18
C LEU A 23 4.29 -12.51 -19.03
N PRO A 24 5.50 -12.93 -18.59
CA PRO A 24 6.66 -12.04 -18.40
C PRO A 24 7.13 -11.32 -19.66
N ASN A 25 6.76 -11.84 -20.84
CA ASN A 25 7.22 -11.35 -22.13
C ASN A 25 6.23 -10.35 -22.78
N ARG A 26 6.49 -9.05 -22.53
CA ARG A 26 6.37 -7.86 -23.44
C ARG A 26 5.26 -6.80 -23.23
N GLN A 27 5.67 -5.61 -23.71
CA GLN A 27 5.03 -4.31 -24.00
C GLN A 27 4.64 -3.37 -22.84
N TRP A 28 4.04 -3.86 -21.75
CA TRP A 28 3.43 -2.97 -20.74
C TRP A 28 4.13 -2.97 -19.37
N ASN A 29 5.16 -3.80 -19.19
CA ASN A 29 6.02 -3.85 -17.99
C ASN A 29 5.24 -3.85 -16.66
N LEU A 30 4.24 -4.73 -16.54
CA LEU A 30 3.27 -4.71 -15.42
C LEU A 30 3.74 -5.47 -14.17
N TYR A 31 4.71 -6.38 -14.32
CA TYR A 31 5.18 -7.27 -13.26
C TYR A 31 6.67 -7.10 -13.06
N GLU A 32 7.08 -7.15 -11.80
CA GLU A 32 8.47 -7.12 -11.39
C GLU A 32 9.20 -8.41 -11.80
N GLY A 33 10.43 -8.25 -12.29
CA GLY A 33 11.31 -9.38 -12.59
C GLY A 33 12.00 -9.90 -11.34
N ALA A 34 12.45 -11.16 -11.35
CA ALA A 34 13.13 -11.76 -10.19
C ALA A 34 14.34 -10.93 -9.71
N GLU A 35 15.11 -10.36 -10.65
CA GLU A 35 16.24 -9.48 -10.32
C GLU A 35 15.80 -8.18 -9.64
N GLY A 36 14.70 -7.58 -10.11
CA GLY A 36 14.13 -6.37 -9.52
C GLY A 36 13.59 -6.64 -8.11
N SER A 37 12.88 -7.76 -7.92
CA SER A 37 12.42 -8.18 -6.59
C SER A 37 13.57 -8.36 -5.61
N LEU A 38 14.63 -9.07 -6.00
CA LEU A 38 15.81 -9.26 -5.16
C LEU A 38 16.51 -7.93 -4.84
N ARG A 39 16.59 -7.01 -5.81
CA ARG A 39 17.16 -5.68 -5.58
C ARG A 39 16.35 -4.87 -4.57
N ARG A 40 15.02 -4.96 -4.62
CA ARG A 40 14.11 -4.31 -3.66
C ARG A 40 14.26 -4.91 -2.26
N GLU A 41 14.38 -6.23 -2.15
CA GLU A 41 14.64 -6.92 -0.88
C GLU A 41 15.97 -6.46 -0.26
N ASN A 42 17.06 -6.49 -1.03
CA ASN A 42 18.37 -6.01 -0.59
C ASN A 42 18.34 -4.52 -0.18
N ALA A 43 17.61 -3.68 -0.92
CA ALA A 43 17.46 -2.28 -0.57
C ALA A 43 16.73 -2.11 0.78
N LEU A 44 15.65 -2.86 1.01
CA LEU A 44 14.90 -2.84 2.29
C LEU A 44 15.74 -3.35 3.46
N GLU A 45 16.55 -4.39 3.27
CA GLU A 45 17.48 -4.88 4.28
C GLU A 45 18.49 -3.80 4.69
N LEU A 46 19.11 -3.14 3.72
CA LEU A 46 20.04 -2.02 3.97
C LEU A 46 19.37 -0.87 4.73
N VAL A 47 18.17 -0.46 4.29
CA VAL A 47 17.43 0.59 5.00
C VAL A 47 17.10 0.15 6.43
N GLY A 48 16.75 -1.12 6.63
CA GLY A 48 16.50 -1.69 7.96
C GLY A 48 17.72 -1.59 8.86
N ASP A 49 18.88 -1.99 8.36
CA ASP A 49 20.14 -1.92 9.10
C ASP A 49 20.54 -0.48 9.42
N TRP A 50 20.32 0.46 8.50
CA TRP A 50 20.59 1.88 8.71
C TRP A 50 19.70 2.51 9.75
N VAL A 51 18.39 2.19 9.72
CA VAL A 51 17.43 2.66 10.73
C VAL A 51 17.80 2.10 12.11
N GLU A 52 18.20 0.83 12.18
CA GLU A 52 18.62 0.19 13.43
C GLU A 52 19.88 0.85 14.01
N HIS A 53 20.91 1.08 13.18
CA HIS A 53 22.12 1.80 13.59
C HIS A 53 21.81 3.22 14.08
N TRP A 54 20.92 3.92 13.38
CA TRP A 54 20.50 5.25 13.79
C TRP A 54 19.77 5.23 15.15
N ALA A 55 18.87 4.28 15.37
CA ALA A 55 18.17 4.13 16.65
C ALA A 55 19.13 3.84 17.81
N GLN A 56 20.11 2.95 17.61
CA GLN A 56 21.16 2.67 18.60
C GLN A 56 21.99 3.92 18.92
N ALA A 57 22.32 4.73 17.91
CA ALA A 57 23.02 6.00 18.11
C ALA A 57 22.18 7.01 18.90
N GLU A 58 20.87 7.09 18.65
CA GLU A 58 19.95 7.94 19.41
C GLU A 58 19.81 7.49 20.87
N ALA A 59 19.76 6.19 21.14
CA ALA A 59 19.78 5.64 22.49
C ALA A 59 21.08 6.00 23.23
N THR A 60 22.23 5.84 22.55
CA THR A 60 23.54 6.16 23.11
C THR A 60 23.66 7.64 23.49
N LYS A 61 23.15 8.56 22.64
CA LYS A 61 23.10 10.00 22.94
C LYS A 61 22.31 10.33 24.20
N ARG A 62 21.35 9.49 24.58
CA ARG A 62 20.52 9.64 25.78
C ARG A 62 21.05 8.85 26.99
N GLY A 63 22.22 8.22 26.87
CA GLY A 63 22.82 7.43 27.93
C GLY A 63 22.05 6.15 28.27
N LEU A 64 21.23 5.64 27.33
CA LEU A 64 20.49 4.39 27.52
C LEU A 64 21.43 3.21 27.28
N LEU A 65 21.44 2.27 28.22
CA LEU A 65 22.11 0.98 28.05
C LEU A 65 21.18 0.06 27.27
N ILE A 66 21.56 -0.27 26.03
CA ILE A 66 20.90 -1.31 25.23
C ILE A 66 21.68 -2.60 25.45
N ASP A 67 20.98 -3.68 25.79
CA ASP A 67 21.60 -5.01 25.89
C ASP A 67 22.05 -5.47 24.48
N GLY A 68 23.32 -5.24 24.20
CA GLY A 68 23.81 -4.85 22.88
C GLY A 68 24.09 -5.95 21.86
N ALA A 69 23.35 -7.05 21.85
CA ALA A 69 23.64 -8.13 20.89
C ALA A 69 22.44 -8.83 20.25
N THR A 70 21.20 -8.65 20.71
CA THR A 70 20.07 -9.47 20.21
C THR A 70 18.75 -8.75 20.03
N THR A 71 18.57 -7.55 20.58
CA THR A 71 17.27 -6.86 20.51
C THR A 71 17.27 -5.86 19.34
N ARG A 72 16.52 -6.15 18.27
CA ARG A 72 16.17 -5.13 17.28
C ARG A 72 15.35 -4.05 17.98
N LEU A 73 15.77 -2.80 17.86
CA LEU A 73 15.03 -1.67 18.39
C LEU A 73 13.88 -1.28 17.48
N THR A 74 14.07 -1.45 16.17
CA THR A 74 13.19 -0.90 15.12
C THR A 74 12.62 -1.99 14.22
N GLN A 75 11.52 -1.66 13.54
CA GLN A 75 10.94 -2.53 12.52
C GLN A 75 10.49 -1.71 11.31
N LEU A 76 10.81 -2.20 10.11
CA LEU A 76 10.28 -1.66 8.86
C LEU A 76 9.02 -2.41 8.45
N ARG A 77 7.99 -1.67 8.04
CA ARG A 77 6.76 -2.21 7.46
C ARG A 77 6.55 -1.60 6.09
N THR A 78 6.41 -2.43 5.07
CA THR A 78 6.01 -1.95 3.74
C THR A 78 4.50 -1.79 3.68
N PHE A 79 4.04 -0.84 2.87
CA PHE A 79 2.62 -0.66 2.57
C PHE A 79 2.42 -0.34 1.09
N GLY A 80 1.24 0.14 0.73
CA GLY A 80 0.94 0.58 -0.63
C GLY A 80 1.03 -0.55 -1.65
N SER A 81 1.44 -0.20 -2.87
CA SER A 81 1.39 -1.14 -4.01
C SER A 81 2.38 -2.30 -3.88
N TYR A 82 3.52 -2.07 -3.22
CA TYR A 82 4.52 -3.11 -2.96
C TYR A 82 3.97 -4.15 -1.99
N ARG A 83 3.45 -3.73 -0.83
CA ARG A 83 2.83 -4.64 0.16
C ARG A 83 1.64 -5.42 -0.40
N LEU A 84 0.81 -4.77 -1.22
CA LEU A 84 -0.32 -5.42 -1.88
C LEU A 84 0.11 -6.43 -2.96
N GLY A 85 1.38 -6.42 -3.40
CA GLY A 85 1.89 -7.31 -4.45
C GLY A 85 1.43 -6.94 -5.86
N VAL A 86 1.17 -5.65 -6.10
CA VAL A 86 0.63 -5.11 -7.38
C VAL A 86 1.46 -3.91 -7.89
N HIS A 87 2.73 -3.88 -7.52
CA HIS A 87 3.69 -2.85 -7.93
C HIS A 87 4.21 -3.15 -9.34
N SER A 88 4.52 -2.08 -10.08
CA SER A 88 5.21 -2.15 -11.37
C SER A 88 6.72 -2.00 -11.15
N PRO A 89 7.58 -2.35 -12.12
CA PRO A 89 9.04 -2.24 -11.99
C PRO A 89 9.56 -0.83 -11.69
N GLU A 90 8.84 0.20 -12.13
CA GLU A 90 9.19 1.61 -11.86
C GLU A 90 8.55 2.16 -10.57
N ALA A 91 7.77 1.35 -9.86
CA ALA A 91 7.12 1.82 -8.63
C ALA A 91 8.13 2.03 -7.50
N ASP A 92 7.84 3.00 -6.66
CA ASP A 92 8.48 3.20 -5.36
C ASP A 92 8.07 2.13 -4.35
N ILE A 93 8.84 2.04 -3.26
CA ILE A 93 8.48 1.26 -2.08
C ILE A 93 8.06 2.20 -0.95
N ASP A 94 6.77 2.20 -0.67
CA ASP A 94 6.20 2.82 0.52
C ASP A 94 6.61 2.04 1.78
N THR A 95 7.36 2.66 2.67
CA THR A 95 7.92 2.02 3.88
C THR A 95 7.65 2.87 5.11
N LEU A 96 7.25 2.24 6.21
CA LEU A 96 7.08 2.84 7.52
C LEU A 96 8.15 2.30 8.48
N CYS A 97 8.89 3.20 9.12
CA CYS A 97 9.76 2.90 10.24
C CYS A 97 8.98 3.00 11.55
N LEU A 98 8.82 1.87 12.23
CA LEU A 98 8.38 1.79 13.63
C LEU A 98 9.63 1.91 14.52
N ALA A 99 9.65 2.92 15.39
CA ALA A 99 10.79 3.18 16.27
C ALA A 99 10.34 3.31 17.74
N PRO A 100 11.22 2.99 18.70
CA PRO A 100 10.92 3.06 20.13
C PRO A 100 10.89 4.51 20.63
N ARG A 101 10.40 4.71 21.87
CA ARG A 101 10.14 6.03 22.47
C ARG A 101 11.35 6.98 22.49
N HIS A 102 12.56 6.42 22.49
CA HIS A 102 13.79 7.19 22.49
C HIS A 102 14.20 7.71 21.10
N CYS A 103 13.54 7.28 20.02
CA CYS A 103 13.74 7.81 18.68
C CYS A 103 12.73 8.94 18.44
N SER A 104 13.23 10.16 18.23
CA SER A 104 12.35 11.33 17.99
C SER A 104 12.16 11.60 16.50
N ARG A 105 10.97 12.10 16.13
CA ARG A 105 10.67 12.58 14.77
C ARG A 105 11.66 13.66 14.32
N LEU A 106 11.98 14.61 15.21
CA LEU A 106 12.97 15.64 14.93
C LEU A 106 14.34 15.02 14.60
N GLY A 107 14.81 14.06 15.40
CA GLY A 107 16.05 13.33 15.13
C GLY A 107 16.01 12.58 13.79
N PHE A 108 14.87 11.96 13.48
CA PHE A 108 14.65 11.23 12.23
C PHE A 108 14.70 12.14 11.01
N PHE A 109 14.17 13.36 11.07
CA PHE A 109 14.19 14.29 9.92
C PHE A 109 15.43 15.20 9.86
N THR A 110 16.32 15.15 10.85
CA THR A 110 17.54 15.98 10.91
C THR A 110 18.82 15.16 10.80
N SER A 111 19.03 14.24 11.74
CA SER A 111 20.27 13.46 11.82
C SER A 111 20.33 12.31 10.84
N PHE A 112 19.21 11.60 10.64
CA PHE A 112 19.17 10.41 9.79
C PHE A 112 19.40 10.70 8.29
N PRO A 113 18.86 11.76 7.66
CA PRO A 113 19.18 12.12 6.28
C PRO A 113 20.67 12.39 6.08
N SER A 114 21.32 12.98 7.09
CA SER A 114 22.76 13.27 7.06
C SER A 114 23.59 11.99 7.12
N PHE A 115 23.12 10.98 7.85
CA PHE A 115 23.71 9.63 7.89
C PHE A 115 23.49 8.86 6.58
N LEU A 116 22.28 8.91 6.01
CA LEU A 116 21.94 8.26 4.74
C LEU A 116 22.82 8.77 3.59
N LYS A 117 23.08 10.09 3.54
CA LYS A 117 23.94 10.70 2.50
C LYS A 117 25.40 10.23 2.52
N GLN A 118 25.84 9.55 3.58
CA GLN A 118 27.20 9.01 3.70
C GLN A 118 27.31 7.57 3.18
N GLN A 119 26.20 6.92 2.89
CA GLN A 119 26.17 5.53 2.44
C GLN A 119 26.43 5.45 0.94
N SER A 120 27.33 4.57 0.51
CA SER A 120 27.70 4.42 -0.90
C SER A 120 26.60 3.80 -1.76
N GLN A 121 25.66 3.09 -1.14
CA GLN A 121 24.53 2.42 -1.80
C GLN A 121 23.37 3.38 -2.09
N VAL A 122 23.39 4.60 -1.54
CA VAL A 122 22.40 5.64 -1.83
C VAL A 122 22.78 6.29 -3.16
N THR A 123 22.01 5.98 -4.20
CA THR A 123 22.35 6.31 -5.60
C THR A 123 21.89 7.71 -6.03
N ALA A 124 20.91 8.30 -5.33
CA ALA A 124 20.38 9.63 -5.61
C ALA A 124 20.33 10.51 -4.34
N SER A 125 19.92 11.77 -4.49
CA SER A 125 19.80 12.71 -3.39
C SER A 125 18.71 12.31 -2.38
N VAL A 126 19.06 12.30 -1.10
CA VAL A 126 18.13 12.10 0.02
C VAL A 126 17.36 13.41 0.27
N HIS A 127 16.03 13.34 0.23
CA HIS A 127 15.13 14.46 0.44
C HIS A 127 14.23 14.23 1.65
N ALA A 128 14.48 14.97 2.72
CA ALA A 128 13.61 14.99 3.90
C ALA A 128 12.53 16.07 3.74
N ILE A 129 11.26 15.70 3.93
CA ILE A 129 10.11 16.59 3.82
C ILE A 129 9.29 16.51 5.12
N PRO A 130 9.74 17.17 6.20
CA PRO A 130 9.09 17.08 7.52
C PRO A 130 7.74 17.80 7.58
N ASP A 131 7.52 18.82 6.74
CA ASP A 131 6.34 19.70 6.79
C ASP A 131 5.18 19.24 5.87
N ALA A 132 5.31 18.07 5.24
CA ALA A 132 4.24 17.51 4.43
C ALA A 132 3.06 17.03 5.30
N TYR A 133 1.88 16.88 4.69
CA TYR A 133 0.71 16.29 5.39
C TYR A 133 1.07 14.95 6.04
N VAL A 134 1.80 14.09 5.32
CA VAL A 134 2.47 12.92 5.90
C VAL A 134 3.98 13.12 5.77
N PRO A 135 4.72 13.37 6.86
CA PRO A 135 6.16 13.57 6.82
C PRO A 135 6.89 12.35 6.24
N VAL A 136 7.82 12.58 5.31
CA VAL A 136 8.48 11.51 4.55
C VAL A 136 9.92 11.86 4.20
N ILE A 137 10.80 10.85 4.23
CA ILE A 137 12.13 10.90 3.61
C ILE A 137 12.08 10.13 2.31
N LYS A 138 12.36 10.80 1.19
CA LYS A 138 12.50 10.16 -0.11
C LYS A 138 13.98 9.90 -0.40
N LEU A 139 14.30 8.68 -0.79
CA LEU A 139 15.67 8.27 -1.10
C LEU A 139 15.67 7.22 -2.22
N GLU A 140 16.82 7.03 -2.86
CA GLU A 140 17.04 5.96 -3.81
C GLU A 140 18.20 5.09 -3.32
N VAL A 141 17.96 3.80 -3.16
CA VAL A 141 18.92 2.82 -2.64
C VAL A 141 19.07 1.71 -3.66
N LEU A 142 20.28 1.47 -4.14
CA LEU A 142 20.54 0.51 -5.23
C LEU A 142 19.64 0.75 -6.46
N GLY A 143 19.33 2.01 -6.80
CA GLY A 143 18.42 2.33 -7.92
C GLY A 143 16.93 2.08 -7.64
N VAL A 144 16.55 1.78 -6.39
CA VAL A 144 15.15 1.59 -5.95
C VAL A 144 14.70 2.83 -5.19
N ALA A 145 13.66 3.49 -5.68
CA ALA A 145 13.02 4.60 -4.97
C ALA A 145 12.27 4.09 -3.74
N ILE A 146 12.52 4.71 -2.58
CA ILE A 146 11.91 4.38 -1.29
C ILE A 146 11.33 5.67 -0.70
N ASP A 147 10.06 5.58 -0.29
CA ASP A 147 9.38 6.59 0.52
C ASP A 147 9.35 6.10 1.96
N LEU A 148 10.16 6.70 2.84
CA LEU A 148 10.33 6.27 4.22
C LEU A 148 9.61 7.22 5.19
N LEU A 149 8.54 6.69 5.78
CA LEU A 149 7.74 7.32 6.81
C LEU A 149 8.24 6.90 8.20
N PHE A 150 7.80 7.61 9.23
CA PHE A 150 8.28 7.40 10.59
C PHE A 150 7.18 7.53 11.63
N VAL A 151 7.19 6.64 12.60
CA VAL A 151 6.38 6.74 13.81
C VAL A 151 7.18 6.29 15.03
N THR A 152 7.02 7.03 16.11
CA THR A 152 7.52 6.67 17.43
C THR A 152 6.41 5.98 18.20
N LEU A 153 6.72 4.82 18.76
CA LEU A 153 5.83 4.04 19.63
C LEU A 153 6.30 4.18 21.09
N ASP A 154 5.37 4.15 22.05
CA ASP A 154 5.71 4.24 23.48
C ASP A 154 6.23 2.90 24.06
N VAL A 155 7.23 2.33 23.40
CA VAL A 155 7.90 1.08 23.77
C VAL A 155 9.41 1.28 23.92
N ALA A 156 10.07 0.41 24.68
CA ALA A 156 11.52 0.46 24.84
C ALA A 156 12.25 -0.09 23.59
N SER A 157 11.67 -1.13 22.99
CA SER A 157 12.06 -1.76 21.72
C SER A 157 10.79 -2.18 21.00
N VAL A 158 10.78 -2.13 19.66
CA VAL A 158 9.62 -2.55 18.88
C VAL A 158 9.52 -4.08 18.84
N PRO A 159 8.39 -4.68 19.28
CA PRO A 159 8.20 -6.12 19.19
C PRO A 159 8.18 -6.63 17.74
N GLU A 160 8.72 -7.82 17.50
CA GLU A 160 8.76 -8.41 16.15
C GLU A 160 7.34 -8.74 15.64
N ASP A 161 6.47 -9.20 16.54
CA ASP A 161 5.09 -9.61 16.31
C ASP A 161 4.07 -8.49 16.47
N ILE A 162 4.49 -7.22 16.48
CA ILE A 162 3.58 -6.08 16.65
C ILE A 162 2.44 -6.13 15.62
N ASP A 163 1.22 -6.09 16.14
CA ASP A 163 0.01 -5.92 15.33
C ASP A 163 -0.27 -4.43 15.14
N VAL A 164 -0.15 -3.97 13.90
CA VAL A 164 -0.43 -2.58 13.52
C VAL A 164 -1.93 -2.29 13.42
N LEU A 165 -2.79 -3.32 13.44
CA LEU A 165 -4.25 -3.18 13.45
C LEU A 165 -4.82 -3.06 14.86
N ASP A 166 -4.14 -3.60 15.86
CA ASP A 166 -4.51 -3.38 17.26
C ASP A 166 -4.40 -1.88 17.59
N THR A 167 -5.45 -1.31 18.15
CA THR A 167 -5.47 0.10 18.55
C THR A 167 -4.71 0.28 19.87
N ASN A 168 -4.62 -0.77 20.70
CA ASN A 168 -3.94 -0.71 21.99
C ASN A 168 -2.42 -0.66 21.85
N THR A 169 -1.86 -1.18 20.75
CA THR A 169 -0.41 -1.13 20.46
C THR A 169 0.04 0.24 19.97
N LEU A 170 -0.89 1.15 19.64
CA LEU A 170 -0.65 2.43 18.99
C LEU A 170 -1.12 3.62 19.84
N THR A 171 -1.13 3.47 21.16
CA THR A 171 -1.44 4.57 22.09
C THR A 171 -0.37 5.66 22.04
N ASP A 172 -0.78 6.91 22.28
CA ASP A 172 0.10 8.09 22.39
C ASP A 172 0.94 8.41 21.14
N VAL A 173 0.49 7.95 19.97
CA VAL A 173 1.10 8.33 18.69
C VAL A 173 0.67 9.75 18.29
N ASP A 174 1.64 10.55 17.84
CA ASP A 174 1.38 11.91 17.35
C ASP A 174 0.50 11.92 16.08
N GLU A 175 -0.23 13.01 15.83
CA GLU A 175 -1.12 13.11 14.66
C GLU A 175 -0.42 12.78 13.33
N PRO A 176 0.82 13.25 13.05
CA PRO A 176 1.56 12.81 11.87
C PRO A 176 1.86 11.29 11.86
N GLY A 177 2.15 10.70 13.02
CA GLY A 177 2.37 9.26 13.17
C GLY A 177 1.12 8.43 12.89
N VAL A 178 -0.06 8.89 13.33
CA VAL A 178 -1.35 8.27 12.99
C VAL A 178 -1.55 8.25 11.48
N ARG A 179 -1.24 9.36 10.80
CA ARG A 179 -1.29 9.43 9.34
C ARG A 179 -0.29 8.49 8.66
N SER A 180 0.92 8.35 9.22
CA SER A 180 1.94 7.43 8.71
C SER A 180 1.54 5.95 8.89
N LEU A 181 0.92 5.60 10.02
CA LEU A 181 0.41 4.24 10.30
C LEU A 181 -0.75 3.85 9.39
N ASN A 182 -1.57 4.82 9.01
CA ASN A 182 -2.77 4.59 8.20
C ASN A 182 -2.46 3.80 6.92
N GLY A 183 -1.34 4.09 6.25
CA GLY A 183 -0.92 3.36 5.03
C GLY A 183 -0.77 1.86 5.27
N CYS A 184 -0.07 1.47 6.34
CA CYS A 184 0.10 0.07 6.74
C CYS A 184 -1.23 -0.57 7.14
N ARG A 185 -2.03 0.12 7.96
CA ARG A 185 -3.33 -0.38 8.43
C ARG A 185 -4.29 -0.65 7.29
N VAL A 186 -4.39 0.27 6.33
CA VAL A 186 -5.25 0.11 5.15
C VAL A 186 -4.82 -1.10 4.32
N ALA A 187 -3.53 -1.24 4.05
CA ALA A 187 -3.01 -2.34 3.24
C ALA A 187 -3.28 -3.70 3.92
N GLU A 188 -3.01 -3.81 5.23
CA GLU A 188 -3.22 -5.04 5.98
C GLU A 188 -4.72 -5.39 6.07
N MET A 189 -5.57 -4.40 6.35
CA MET A 189 -7.02 -4.57 6.39
C MET A 189 -7.58 -5.06 5.05
N ILE A 190 -7.13 -4.51 3.92
CA ILE A 190 -7.54 -4.98 2.59
C ILE A 190 -7.16 -6.46 2.40
N LEU A 191 -5.94 -6.84 2.78
CA LEU A 191 -5.47 -8.22 2.61
C LEU A 191 -6.25 -9.21 3.51
N GLN A 192 -6.65 -8.81 4.72
CA GLN A 192 -7.47 -9.63 5.61
C GLN A 192 -8.93 -9.75 5.14
N LEU A 193 -9.47 -8.73 4.49
CA LEU A 193 -10.89 -8.67 4.09
C LEU A 193 -11.19 -9.30 2.73
N VAL A 194 -10.17 -9.61 1.94
CA VAL A 194 -10.31 -10.18 0.60
C VAL A 194 -10.35 -11.72 0.69
N PRO A 195 -11.34 -12.39 0.08
CA PRO A 195 -11.48 -13.85 0.17
C PRO A 195 -10.42 -14.63 -0.61
N ASN A 196 -9.85 -14.06 -1.66
CA ASN A 196 -8.78 -14.67 -2.45
C ASN A 196 -7.78 -13.60 -2.91
N ILE A 197 -6.61 -13.58 -2.26
CA ILE A 197 -5.57 -12.56 -2.49
C ILE A 197 -5.02 -12.60 -3.92
N ASP A 198 -4.85 -13.78 -4.51
CA ASP A 198 -4.29 -13.91 -5.85
C ASP A 198 -5.25 -13.37 -6.91
N GLN A 199 -6.53 -13.70 -6.81
CA GLN A 199 -7.55 -13.16 -7.72
C GLN A 199 -7.72 -11.65 -7.55
N PHE A 200 -7.61 -11.14 -6.32
CA PHE A 200 -7.60 -9.70 -6.04
C PHE A 200 -6.41 -9.00 -6.70
N ARG A 201 -5.20 -9.52 -6.54
CA ARG A 201 -3.97 -8.94 -7.12
C ARG A 201 -4.08 -8.86 -8.64
N LEU A 202 -4.45 -9.96 -9.30
CA LEU A 202 -4.62 -10.02 -10.75
C LEU A 202 -5.67 -9.01 -11.23
N THR A 203 -6.81 -8.94 -10.55
CA THR A 203 -7.88 -7.98 -10.88
C THR A 203 -7.42 -6.53 -10.68
N LEU A 204 -6.71 -6.25 -9.58
CA LEU A 204 -6.22 -4.92 -9.27
C LEU A 204 -5.15 -4.44 -10.25
N VAL A 205 -4.23 -5.30 -10.68
CA VAL A 205 -3.25 -4.98 -11.74
C VAL A 205 -3.98 -4.62 -13.03
N ALA A 206 -4.98 -5.40 -13.44
CA ALA A 206 -5.78 -5.12 -14.63
C ALA A 206 -6.53 -3.78 -14.54
N VAL A 207 -7.20 -3.50 -13.41
CA VAL A 207 -7.92 -2.24 -13.18
C VAL A 207 -6.97 -1.05 -13.14
N LYS A 208 -5.82 -1.15 -12.45
CA LYS A 208 -4.81 -0.08 -12.41
C LYS A 208 -4.27 0.22 -13.81
N HIS A 209 -3.98 -0.81 -14.59
CA HIS A 209 -3.54 -0.64 -15.97
C HIS A 209 -4.61 0.03 -16.82
N TRP A 210 -5.86 -0.42 -16.73
CA TRP A 210 -7.00 0.18 -17.43
C TRP A 210 -7.16 1.67 -17.08
N ALA A 211 -7.13 2.01 -15.79
CA ALA A 211 -7.27 3.38 -15.29
C ALA A 211 -6.14 4.32 -15.75
N ARG A 212 -4.93 3.78 -15.95
CA ARG A 212 -3.77 4.52 -16.45
C ARG A 212 -3.79 4.71 -17.97
N VAL A 213 -4.21 3.70 -18.75
CA VAL A 213 -3.96 3.64 -20.20
C VAL A 213 -5.21 3.80 -21.06
N HIS A 214 -6.35 3.22 -20.68
CA HIS A 214 -7.43 2.92 -21.64
C HIS A 214 -8.54 3.99 -21.70
N LEU A 215 -8.70 4.81 -20.66
CA LEU A 215 -9.51 6.01 -20.74
C LEU A 215 -8.60 7.15 -21.19
N MET A 216 -8.88 7.73 -22.37
CA MET A 216 -8.02 8.66 -23.11
C MET A 216 -7.49 9.93 -22.38
N ARG A 217 -7.61 10.07 -21.04
CA ARG A 217 -7.14 11.23 -20.25
C ARG A 217 -6.69 10.95 -18.80
N GLY A 218 -6.37 9.71 -18.40
CA GLY A 218 -5.63 9.45 -17.14
C GLY A 218 -6.39 9.75 -15.83
N ILE A 219 -7.29 8.85 -15.44
CA ILE A 219 -8.08 8.94 -14.19
C ILE A 219 -7.38 8.33 -12.96
N TYR A 220 -6.05 8.26 -13.02
CA TYR A 220 -5.20 7.76 -11.94
C TYR A 220 -4.40 8.93 -11.37
N SER A 221 -5.03 9.73 -10.51
CA SER A 221 -4.34 10.82 -9.81
C SER A 221 -5.20 11.38 -8.68
N ASN A 222 -4.80 11.13 -7.44
CA ASN A 222 -5.44 11.73 -6.26
C ASN A 222 -5.28 13.26 -6.23
N VAL A 223 -4.15 13.76 -6.73
CA VAL A 223 -3.82 15.20 -6.79
C VAL A 223 -4.76 15.95 -7.73
N LEU A 224 -5.17 15.33 -8.84
CA LEU A 224 -6.10 15.91 -9.81
C LEU A 224 -7.57 15.66 -9.44
N GLY A 225 -7.85 15.06 -8.29
CA GLY A 225 -9.20 14.74 -7.84
C GLY A 225 -9.80 13.48 -8.46
N PHE A 226 -8.97 12.59 -9.01
CA PHE A 226 -9.36 11.23 -9.41
C PHE A 226 -8.91 10.19 -8.36
N LEU A 227 -9.14 8.90 -8.61
CA LEU A 227 -8.78 7.85 -7.66
C LEU A 227 -7.28 7.59 -7.65
N GLY A 228 -6.71 7.56 -6.44
CA GLY A 228 -5.37 7.04 -6.20
C GLY A 228 -5.33 5.52 -6.12
N GLY A 229 -4.13 4.95 -6.00
CA GLY A 229 -3.92 3.50 -5.96
C GLY A 229 -4.70 2.78 -4.86
N VAL A 230 -4.77 3.38 -3.66
CA VAL A 230 -5.52 2.81 -2.53
C VAL A 230 -7.03 2.80 -2.79
N ASN A 231 -7.57 3.82 -3.47
CA ASN A 231 -8.99 3.86 -3.80
C ASN A 231 -9.34 2.74 -4.78
N TRP A 232 -8.52 2.54 -5.82
CA TRP A 232 -8.69 1.41 -6.74
C TRP A 232 -8.62 0.05 -6.02
N ALA A 233 -7.69 -0.09 -5.06
CA ALA A 233 -7.61 -1.30 -4.24
C ALA A 233 -8.89 -1.54 -3.43
N ILE A 234 -9.46 -0.51 -2.79
CA ILE A 234 -10.73 -0.60 -2.07
C ILE A 234 -11.87 -1.02 -3.01
N LEU A 235 -11.97 -0.40 -4.19
CA LEU A 235 -13.01 -0.74 -5.17
C LEU A 235 -12.92 -2.20 -5.62
N VAL A 236 -11.71 -2.69 -5.90
CA VAL A 236 -11.50 -4.08 -6.31
C VAL A 236 -11.78 -5.04 -5.15
N ALA A 237 -11.30 -4.73 -3.94
CA ALA A 237 -11.53 -5.54 -2.75
C ALA A 237 -13.03 -5.74 -2.48
N ARG A 238 -13.85 -4.69 -2.64
CA ARG A 238 -15.30 -4.79 -2.48
C ARG A 238 -15.93 -5.75 -3.49
N VAL A 239 -15.48 -5.73 -4.74
CA VAL A 239 -15.98 -6.65 -5.78
C VAL A 239 -15.56 -8.08 -5.47
N CYS A 240 -14.34 -8.30 -4.96
CA CYS A 240 -13.91 -9.60 -4.48
C CYS A 240 -14.80 -10.12 -3.33
N GLN A 241 -15.19 -9.27 -2.38
CA GLN A 241 -16.12 -9.64 -1.31
C GLN A 241 -17.50 -10.06 -1.83
N LEU A 242 -18.03 -9.34 -2.83
CA LEU A 242 -19.33 -9.65 -3.44
C LEU A 242 -19.30 -10.95 -4.26
N TYR A 243 -18.13 -11.37 -4.76
CA TYR A 243 -17.97 -12.52 -5.65
C TYR A 243 -16.76 -13.40 -5.22
N PRO A 244 -16.80 -14.04 -4.04
CA PRO A 244 -15.62 -14.63 -3.40
C PRO A 244 -14.97 -15.79 -4.16
N HIS A 245 -15.73 -16.50 -5.00
CA HIS A 245 -15.25 -17.66 -5.76
C HIS A 245 -14.99 -17.35 -7.25
N SER A 246 -15.09 -16.08 -7.66
CA SER A 246 -14.92 -15.70 -9.06
C SER A 246 -13.44 -15.57 -9.42
N LEU A 247 -13.10 -15.97 -10.64
CA LEU A 247 -11.79 -15.73 -11.23
C LEU A 247 -11.64 -14.26 -11.65
N ALA A 248 -10.40 -13.78 -11.72
CA ALA A 248 -10.05 -12.40 -12.01
C ALA A 248 -10.73 -11.85 -13.29
N GLY A 249 -10.92 -12.69 -14.32
CA GLY A 249 -11.58 -12.27 -15.56
C GLY A 249 -13.05 -11.94 -15.34
N THR A 250 -13.72 -12.76 -14.53
CA THR A 250 -15.10 -12.51 -14.11
C THR A 250 -15.16 -11.31 -13.16
N LEU A 251 -14.24 -11.22 -12.19
CA LEU A 251 -14.16 -10.09 -11.26
C LEU A 251 -13.98 -8.76 -11.99
N LEU A 252 -13.17 -8.71 -13.04
CA LEU A 252 -12.99 -7.52 -13.87
C LEU A 252 -14.29 -7.09 -14.57
N THR A 253 -15.04 -8.04 -15.15
CA THR A 253 -16.36 -7.72 -15.73
C THR A 253 -17.36 -7.28 -14.66
N LYS A 254 -17.35 -7.94 -13.49
CA LYS A 254 -18.21 -7.56 -12.36
C LYS A 254 -17.86 -6.19 -11.82
N PHE A 255 -16.58 -5.82 -11.80
CA PHE A 255 -16.10 -4.53 -11.34
C PHE A 255 -16.78 -3.39 -12.09
N PHE A 256 -16.72 -3.40 -13.43
CA PHE A 256 -17.37 -2.36 -14.24
C PHE A 256 -18.88 -2.37 -14.06
N ARG A 257 -19.52 -3.54 -14.05
CA ARG A 257 -20.97 -3.65 -13.89
C ARG A 257 -21.45 -3.11 -12.53
N VAL A 258 -20.76 -3.45 -11.44
CA VAL A 258 -21.11 -3.01 -10.08
C VAL A 258 -21.02 -1.49 -10.00
N TYR A 259 -19.92 -0.89 -10.46
CA TYR A 259 -19.72 0.55 -10.33
C TYR A 259 -20.48 1.40 -11.36
N HIS A 260 -20.84 0.83 -12.50
CA HIS A 260 -21.82 1.41 -13.42
C HIS A 260 -23.21 1.53 -12.77
N GLN A 261 -23.62 0.51 -12.01
CA GLN A 261 -24.93 0.45 -11.37
C GLN A 261 -24.94 1.02 -9.93
N TRP A 262 -23.80 1.53 -9.46
CA TRP A 262 -23.67 2.01 -8.09
C TRP A 262 -24.45 3.31 -7.88
N ILE A 263 -25.27 3.35 -6.83
CA ILE A 263 -26.08 4.52 -6.48
C ILE A 263 -25.22 5.49 -5.67
N TRP A 264 -24.49 6.35 -6.37
CA TRP A 264 -23.77 7.46 -5.73
C TRP A 264 -24.75 8.45 -5.09
N PRO A 265 -24.41 9.08 -3.94
CA PRO A 265 -23.12 9.10 -3.25
C PRO A 265 -22.96 8.04 -2.16
N ASN A 266 -23.67 6.89 -2.24
CA ASN A 266 -23.55 5.88 -1.19
C ASN A 266 -22.10 5.42 -1.03
N PRO A 267 -21.58 5.36 0.21
CA PRO A 267 -20.20 5.02 0.47
C PRO A 267 -19.92 3.56 0.16
N ILE A 268 -18.71 3.30 -0.32
CA ILE A 268 -18.19 1.95 -0.46
C ILE A 268 -17.41 1.63 0.79
N LEU A 269 -17.82 0.57 1.49
CA LEU A 269 -17.26 0.12 2.76
C LEU A 269 -16.80 -1.34 2.60
N LEU A 270 -15.59 -1.64 3.12
CA LEU A 270 -15.07 -3.02 3.16
C LEU A 270 -15.41 -3.76 4.45
N ASN A 271 -15.67 -3.01 5.52
CA ASN A 271 -16.07 -3.53 6.82
C ASN A 271 -17.16 -2.63 7.42
N ASN A 272 -17.89 -3.14 8.41
CA ASN A 272 -18.81 -2.33 9.21
C ASN A 272 -17.98 -1.31 10.02
N VAL A 273 -18.43 -0.06 10.04
CA VAL A 273 -17.90 0.94 10.97
C VAL A 273 -18.43 0.54 12.35
N MET A 274 -17.55 0.18 13.30
CA MET A 274 -17.99 -0.03 14.68
C MET A 274 -18.29 1.35 15.29
N ASP A 275 -19.47 1.50 15.89
CA ASP A 275 -20.00 2.80 16.35
C ASP A 275 -19.15 3.47 17.46
N ASP A 276 -18.27 2.73 18.15
CA ASP A 276 -17.38 3.27 19.20
C ASP A 276 -16.11 3.95 18.65
N ASP A 277 -15.80 3.79 17.35
CA ASP A 277 -14.53 4.24 16.73
C ASP A 277 -14.69 5.43 15.75
N ALA A 278 -15.86 6.08 15.74
CA ALA A 278 -16.18 7.15 14.79
C ALA A 278 -15.16 8.32 14.79
N ASP A 279 -14.50 8.56 15.93
CA ASP A 279 -13.47 9.59 16.08
C ASP A 279 -12.03 9.06 16.00
N GLN A 280 -11.81 7.73 15.99
CA GLN A 280 -10.45 7.19 16.11
C GLN A 280 -9.97 6.22 15.04
N LEU A 281 -10.75 5.41 14.30
CA LEU A 281 -10.15 4.52 13.29
C LEU A 281 -11.05 4.03 12.13
N LEU A 282 -10.64 4.39 10.91
CA LEU A 282 -10.72 3.68 9.63
C LEU A 282 -12.03 3.01 9.18
N GLY A 283 -13.07 3.81 8.98
CA GLY A 283 -14.01 3.55 7.88
C GLY A 283 -13.30 3.79 6.54
N LEU A 284 -12.82 2.74 5.86
CA LEU A 284 -12.28 2.85 4.49
C LEU A 284 -13.41 3.27 3.54
N THR A 285 -13.59 4.58 3.41
CA THR A 285 -14.70 5.19 2.69
C THR A 285 -14.18 5.99 1.51
N VAL A 286 -14.67 5.70 0.31
CA VAL A 286 -14.48 6.59 -0.84
C VAL A 286 -15.64 7.58 -0.87
N ASN A 287 -15.46 8.77 -0.28
CA ASN A 287 -16.52 9.79 -0.19
C ASN A 287 -16.24 11.12 -0.92
N LYS A 288 -15.06 11.29 -1.53
CA LYS A 288 -14.64 12.63 -2.01
C LYS A 288 -14.82 12.94 -3.50
N TYR A 289 -15.34 12.03 -4.32
CA TYR A 289 -15.39 12.25 -5.77
C TYR A 289 -16.72 11.78 -6.38
N ILE A 290 -17.78 12.55 -6.17
CA ILE A 290 -19.15 12.11 -6.49
C ILE A 290 -19.57 12.45 -7.93
N PHE A 291 -18.94 13.43 -8.60
CA PHE A 291 -19.46 13.95 -9.87
C PHE A 291 -18.81 13.44 -11.17
N PRO A 292 -17.52 13.08 -11.26
CA PRO A 292 -16.97 12.55 -12.51
C PRO A 292 -17.17 11.03 -12.71
N PHE A 293 -17.58 10.27 -11.69
CA PHE A 293 -17.48 8.80 -11.70
C PHE A 293 -18.60 8.06 -12.43
N ARG A 294 -19.82 8.61 -12.44
CA ARG A 294 -20.93 8.01 -13.20
C ARG A 294 -20.58 7.88 -14.69
N PHE A 295 -19.97 8.92 -15.27
CA PHE A 295 -19.53 8.95 -16.67
C PHE A 295 -18.38 7.98 -16.98
N LEU A 296 -17.56 7.58 -16.00
CA LEU A 296 -16.41 6.70 -16.24
C LEU A 296 -16.81 5.25 -16.53
N PHE A 297 -17.94 4.83 -15.98
CA PHE A 297 -18.46 3.47 -16.13
C PHE A 297 -19.57 3.38 -17.19
N GLU A 298 -20.09 4.50 -17.71
CA GLU A 298 -21.08 4.55 -18.79
C GLU A 298 -20.50 4.21 -20.19
N ILE A 299 -19.17 4.15 -20.33
CA ILE A 299 -18.48 3.86 -21.60
C ILE A 299 -18.36 2.34 -21.87
N PHE A 300 -18.78 1.47 -20.94
CA PHE A 300 -18.66 0.00 -21.06
C PHE A 300 -19.91 -0.77 -20.61
#